data_AF-A0AAU4ZEQ4-F1
#
_entry.id   AF-A0AAU4ZEQ4-F1
#
_cell.length_a   1.000
_cell.length_b   1.000
_cell.length_c   1.000
_cell.angle_alpha   90.00
_cell.angle_beta   90.00
_cell.angle_gamma   90.00
#
_symmetry.space_group_name_H-M   'P 1'
#
loop_
_entity.id
_entity.type
_entity.pdbx_description
1 polymer ?
#
loop_
_entity_poly.entity_id
_entity_poly.type
_entity_poly.pdbx_seq_one_letter_code
_entity_poly.pdbx_strand_id
1 'polypeptide(L)'
;MHNRAQVAAGEQVLAPAVRAALGEYLSAVRSGLGLDGTVTAAASPDDHEPDWAGFPDDSLWRRIVGRRIAPAWRRVFGRSYRRTAPDAPDGVGDARAEDESEQLAARLQQFPRRVWARIRETWRDGIARGESPAALRGRVAELATLEGWDGAATTMTRTEVIGALNGGSMGAALDEQTRTRRPWVKTWLATADERTRAEHRAADGQVQPLNSLFEVGPDRLQFPGDPRARSFGTIANCRCSLTLGPAPE
;
A
#
# COMPACT_ATOMS: atom_id res chain seq x y z
N MET A 1 -15.31 -9.96 -10.32
CA MET A 1 -14.77 -8.84 -9.53
C MET A 1 -15.68 -7.64 -9.70
N HIS A 2 -16.30 -7.21 -8.61
CA HIS A 2 -17.10 -6.00 -8.55
C HIS A 2 -16.23 -4.76 -8.83
N ASN A 3 -16.83 -3.69 -9.37
CA ASN A 3 -16.16 -2.40 -9.58
C ASN A 3 -14.87 -2.44 -10.42
N ARG A 4 -14.74 -3.40 -11.36
CA ARG A 4 -13.52 -3.60 -12.17
C ARG A 4 -13.02 -2.32 -12.86
N ALA A 5 -13.92 -1.53 -13.44
CA ALA A 5 -13.54 -0.28 -14.09
C ALA A 5 -12.96 0.76 -13.11
N GLN A 6 -13.51 0.87 -11.89
CA GLN A 6 -12.98 1.77 -10.86
C GLN A 6 -11.63 1.30 -10.35
N VAL A 7 -11.45 0.00 -10.13
CA VAL A 7 -10.17 -0.57 -9.73
C VAL A 7 -9.11 -0.29 -10.80
N ALA A 8 -9.42 -0.54 -12.07
CA ALA A 8 -8.50 -0.24 -13.17
C ALA A 8 -8.14 1.25 -13.25
N ALA A 9 -9.13 2.14 -13.13
CA ALA A 9 -8.89 3.59 -13.11
C ALA A 9 -8.09 4.05 -11.88
N GLY A 10 -8.28 3.41 -10.73
CA GLY A 10 -7.49 3.65 -9.52
C GLY A 10 -6.04 3.19 -9.68
N GLU A 11 -5.83 1.99 -10.24
CA GLU A 11 -4.50 1.46 -10.53
C GLU A 11 -3.74 2.33 -11.54
N GLN A 12 -4.41 2.84 -12.58
CA GLN A 12 -3.81 3.80 -13.53
C GLN A 12 -3.33 5.09 -12.87
N VAL A 13 -3.99 5.52 -11.78
CA VAL A 13 -3.59 6.72 -11.02
C VAL A 13 -2.47 6.40 -10.04
N LEU A 14 -2.57 5.28 -9.32
CA LEU A 14 -1.69 5.00 -8.18
C LEU A 14 -0.40 4.26 -8.57
N ALA A 15 -0.44 3.38 -9.58
CA ALA A 15 0.74 2.57 -9.96
C ALA A 15 1.96 3.42 -10.35
N PRO A 16 1.85 4.48 -11.17
CA PRO A 16 3.00 5.32 -11.52
C PRO A 16 3.59 6.02 -10.28
N ALA A 17 2.73 6.49 -9.38
CA ALA A 17 3.13 7.15 -8.13
C ALA A 17 3.88 6.20 -7.18
N VAL A 18 3.38 4.96 -7.03
CA VAL A 18 4.06 3.92 -6.25
C VAL A 18 5.41 3.57 -6.86
N ARG A 19 5.47 3.28 -8.16
CA ARG A 19 6.74 2.94 -8.84
C ARG A 19 7.77 4.07 -8.75
N ALA A 20 7.34 5.32 -8.92
CA ALA A 20 8.21 6.49 -8.75
C ALA A 20 8.72 6.61 -7.31
N ALA A 21 7.88 6.39 -6.30
CA ALA A 21 8.29 6.38 -4.90
C ALA A 21 9.30 5.28 -4.58
N LEU A 22 9.08 4.06 -5.07
CA LEU A 22 10.00 2.95 -4.86
C LEU A 22 11.34 3.21 -5.54
N GLY A 23 11.33 3.64 -6.80
CA GLY A 23 12.54 3.97 -7.54
C GLY A 23 13.34 5.09 -6.89
N GLU A 24 12.67 6.13 -6.39
CA GLU A 24 13.33 7.21 -5.65
C GLU A 24 13.97 6.72 -4.34
N TYR A 25 13.26 5.89 -3.56
CA TYR A 25 13.81 5.32 -2.33
C TYR A 25 14.99 4.38 -2.61
N LEU A 26 14.87 3.51 -3.62
CA LEU A 26 15.93 2.57 -4.01
C LEU A 26 17.17 3.30 -4.55
N SER A 27 16.99 4.40 -5.29
CA SER A 27 18.10 5.28 -5.69
C SER A 27 18.81 5.89 -4.48
N ALA A 28 18.06 6.35 -3.48
CA ALA A 28 18.65 6.83 -2.23
C ALA A 28 19.36 5.73 -1.43
N VAL A 29 18.84 4.50 -1.43
CA VAL A 29 19.53 3.33 -0.86
C VAL A 29 20.85 3.08 -1.60
N ARG A 30 20.84 3.10 -2.93
CA ARG A 30 22.02 2.86 -3.76
C ARG A 30 23.12 3.89 -3.48
N SER A 31 22.75 5.17 -3.50
CA SER A 31 23.66 6.29 -3.22
C SER A 31 24.17 6.24 -1.77
N GLY A 32 23.28 6.02 -0.80
CA GLY A 32 23.62 5.97 0.61
C GLY A 32 24.58 4.83 0.97
N LEU A 33 24.42 3.66 0.35
CA LEU A 33 25.33 2.53 0.52
C LEU A 33 26.63 2.67 -0.30
N GLY A 34 26.81 3.76 -1.06
CA GLY A 34 27.98 4.00 -1.91
C GLY A 34 28.08 3.09 -3.14
N LEU A 35 26.99 2.49 -3.58
CA LEU A 35 26.98 1.44 -4.61
C LEU A 35 27.11 1.96 -6.06
N ASP A 36 27.27 3.28 -6.23
CA ASP A 36 27.40 3.93 -7.54
C ASP A 36 28.83 3.90 -8.11
N GLY A 37 29.83 3.65 -7.26
CA GLY A 37 31.25 3.62 -7.67
C GLY A 37 31.68 2.31 -8.31
N THR A 38 32.53 2.40 -9.34
CA THR A 38 33.30 1.25 -9.84
C THR A 38 34.38 0.88 -8.82
N VAL A 39 34.34 -0.35 -8.34
CA VAL A 39 35.40 -0.91 -7.49
C VAL A 39 36.69 -1.02 -8.30
N THR A 40 37.72 -0.29 -7.91
CA THR A 40 39.05 -0.44 -8.54
C THR A 40 39.82 -1.57 -7.87
N ALA A 41 40.67 -2.27 -8.64
CA ALA A 41 41.43 -3.43 -8.17
C ALA A 41 42.46 -3.13 -7.06
N ALA A 42 42.65 -1.85 -6.71
CA ALA A 42 43.63 -1.39 -5.72
C ALA A 42 43.06 -1.22 -4.29
N ALA A 43 41.75 -1.38 -4.09
CA ALA A 43 41.12 -1.24 -2.78
C ALA A 43 41.27 -2.52 -1.92
N SER A 44 41.51 -2.35 -0.62
CA SER A 44 41.65 -3.44 0.36
C SER A 44 40.30 -4.16 0.58
N PRO A 45 40.26 -5.41 1.05
CA PRO A 45 39.01 -6.14 1.34
C PRO A 45 37.96 -5.33 2.15
N ASP A 46 38.43 -4.55 3.13
CA ASP A 46 37.61 -3.68 3.98
C ASP A 46 37.14 -2.39 3.27
N ASP A 47 37.82 -1.94 2.21
CA ASP A 47 37.45 -0.77 1.41
C ASP A 47 36.25 -1.05 0.47
N HIS A 48 35.73 -2.28 0.47
CA HIS A 48 34.66 -2.73 -0.43
C HIS A 48 33.31 -2.93 0.26
N GLU A 49 33.22 -2.80 1.58
CA GLU A 49 31.94 -2.95 2.29
C GLU A 49 30.97 -1.80 1.92
N PRO A 50 29.65 -2.06 1.80
CA PRO A 50 28.66 -1.00 1.67
C PRO A 50 28.66 -0.09 2.90
N ASP A 51 28.46 1.20 2.71
CA ASP A 51 28.30 2.14 3.82
C ASP A 51 26.92 1.93 4.48
N TRP A 52 26.87 1.00 5.43
CA TRP A 52 25.64 0.65 6.13
C TRP A 52 25.03 1.81 6.91
N ALA A 53 25.85 2.78 7.34
CA ALA A 53 25.37 3.97 8.05
C ALA A 53 24.64 4.94 7.10
N GLY A 54 24.96 4.88 5.81
CA GLY A 54 24.27 5.64 4.77
C GLY A 54 22.91 5.07 4.34
N PHE A 55 22.44 3.96 4.92
CA PHE A 55 21.11 3.45 4.59
C PHE A 55 20.00 4.45 5.01
N PRO A 56 19.02 4.78 4.14
CA PRO A 56 18.04 5.80 4.45
C PRO A 56 17.16 5.49 5.67
N ASP A 57 16.95 6.51 6.49
CA ASP A 57 16.04 6.44 7.63
C ASP A 57 14.55 6.44 7.25
N ASP A 58 13.70 6.22 8.26
CA ASP A 58 12.23 6.22 8.10
C ASP A 58 11.67 7.59 7.66
N SER A 59 12.40 8.69 7.91
CA SER A 59 11.95 10.04 7.58
C SER A 59 11.97 10.29 6.07
N LEU A 60 12.99 9.76 5.37
CA LEU A 60 13.04 9.82 3.92
C LEU A 60 11.84 9.09 3.32
N TRP A 61 11.54 7.87 3.78
CA TRP A 61 10.41 7.11 3.28
C TRP A 61 9.09 7.85 3.48
N ARG A 62 8.85 8.40 4.68
CA ARG A 62 7.64 9.18 4.96
C ARG A 62 7.47 10.37 4.03
N ARG A 63 8.55 11.11 3.78
CA ARG A 63 8.56 12.26 2.85
C ARG A 63 8.28 11.83 1.41
N ILE A 64 8.89 10.73 0.95
CA ILE A 64 8.65 10.19 -0.40
C ILE A 64 7.18 9.79 -0.56
N VAL A 65 6.62 9.02 0.38
CA VAL A 65 5.22 8.60 0.35
C VAL A 65 4.27 9.80 0.34
N GLY A 66 4.49 10.76 1.23
CA GLY A 66 3.67 11.98 1.31
C GLY A 66 3.72 12.82 0.03
N ARG A 67 4.88 12.92 -0.62
CA ARG A 67 5.03 13.69 -1.87
C ARG A 67 4.55 12.96 -3.11
N ARG A 68 4.74 11.63 -3.19
CA ARG A 68 4.51 10.85 -4.41
C ARG A 68 3.19 10.08 -4.37
N ILE A 69 2.92 9.34 -3.30
CA ILE A 69 1.81 8.39 -3.22
C ILE A 69 0.53 9.07 -2.69
N ALA A 70 0.64 9.83 -1.59
CA ALA A 70 -0.53 10.40 -0.92
C ALA A 70 -1.43 11.26 -1.84
N PRO A 71 -0.91 12.13 -2.73
CA PRO A 71 -1.76 12.90 -3.64
C PRO A 71 -2.51 12.02 -4.65
N ALA A 72 -1.86 10.97 -5.17
CA ALA A 72 -2.50 10.03 -6.08
C ALA A 72 -3.57 9.21 -5.36
N TRP A 73 -3.29 8.77 -4.12
CA TRP A 73 -4.22 8.05 -3.27
C TRP A 73 -5.47 8.89 -2.95
N ARG A 74 -5.30 10.14 -2.52
CA ARG A 74 -6.41 11.08 -2.25
C ARG A 74 -7.31 11.29 -3.46
N ARG A 75 -6.74 11.32 -4.68
CA ARG A 75 -7.53 11.39 -5.92
C ARG A 75 -8.38 10.14 -6.15
N VAL A 76 -7.88 8.95 -5.83
CA VAL A 76 -8.66 7.69 -5.93
C VAL A 76 -9.77 7.69 -4.88
N PHE A 77 -9.44 8.02 -3.64
CA PHE A 77 -10.39 8.13 -2.53
C PHE A 77 -11.52 9.13 -2.85
N GLY A 78 -11.17 10.36 -3.22
CA GLY A 78 -12.13 11.43 -3.50
C GLY A 78 -13.04 11.15 -4.70
N ARG A 79 -12.55 10.42 -5.71
CA ARG A 79 -13.40 9.93 -6.82
C ARG A 79 -14.42 8.92 -6.33
N SER A 80 -14.04 8.01 -5.43
CA SER A 80 -14.97 7.04 -4.85
C SER A 80 -15.99 7.72 -3.95
N TYR A 81 -15.53 8.65 -3.11
CA TYR A 81 -16.37 9.46 -2.24
C TYR A 81 -17.47 10.20 -3.01
N ARG A 82 -17.09 11.01 -4.01
CA ARG A 82 -18.06 11.78 -4.83
C ARG A 82 -19.05 10.91 -5.58
N ARG A 83 -18.67 9.68 -5.94
CA ARG A 83 -19.60 8.75 -6.59
C ARG A 83 -20.66 8.24 -5.62
N THR A 84 -20.29 8.02 -4.35
CA THR A 84 -21.21 7.53 -3.33
C THR A 84 -22.11 8.65 -2.79
N ALA A 85 -21.60 9.88 -2.68
CA ALA A 85 -22.37 11.06 -2.26
C ALA A 85 -22.21 12.19 -3.31
N PRO A 86 -22.92 12.12 -4.45
CA PRO A 86 -22.80 13.11 -5.52
C PRO A 86 -23.32 14.49 -5.13
N ASP A 87 -24.23 14.55 -4.16
CA ASP A 87 -24.84 15.80 -3.66
C ASP A 87 -24.14 16.35 -2.41
N ALA A 88 -23.02 15.73 -1.98
CA ALA A 88 -22.26 16.23 -0.85
C ALA A 88 -21.59 17.58 -1.20
N PRO A 89 -21.51 18.54 -0.25
CA PRO A 89 -20.77 19.77 -0.46
C PRO A 89 -19.32 19.51 -0.86
N ASP A 90 -18.76 20.41 -1.68
CA ASP A 90 -17.35 20.35 -2.07
C ASP A 90 -16.43 20.38 -0.85
N GLY A 91 -15.36 19.60 -0.88
CA GLY A 91 -14.33 19.57 0.16
C GLY A 91 -14.64 18.71 1.38
N VAL A 92 -15.87 18.22 1.58
CA VAL A 92 -16.21 17.38 2.77
C VAL A 92 -15.36 16.10 2.80
N GLY A 93 -15.16 15.47 1.65
CA GLY A 93 -14.31 14.28 1.54
C GLY A 93 -12.80 14.55 1.64
N ASP A 94 -12.35 15.81 1.50
CA ASP A 94 -10.93 16.14 1.40
C ASP A 94 -10.23 16.03 2.76
N ALA A 95 -10.86 16.48 3.84
CA ALA A 95 -10.31 16.34 5.19
C ALA A 95 -10.11 14.87 5.57
N ARG A 96 -11.10 14.02 5.29
CA ARG A 96 -10.99 12.58 5.54
C ARG A 96 -9.93 11.92 4.65
N ALA A 97 -9.84 12.33 3.40
CA ALA A 97 -8.80 11.85 2.49
C ALA A 97 -7.40 12.22 2.99
N GLU A 98 -7.24 13.42 3.54
CA GLU A 98 -5.99 13.88 4.17
C GLU A 98 -5.62 12.98 5.35
N ASP A 99 -6.50 12.88 6.35
CA ASP A 99 -6.31 12.11 7.58
C ASP A 99 -5.95 10.64 7.29
N GLU A 100 -6.66 10.01 6.34
CA GLU A 100 -6.37 8.63 5.96
C GLU A 100 -5.01 8.51 5.24
N SER A 101 -4.65 9.49 4.41
CA SER A 101 -3.41 9.47 3.64
C SER A 101 -2.16 9.66 4.50
N GLU A 102 -2.25 10.33 5.65
CA GLU A 102 -1.14 10.50 6.60
C GLU A 102 -0.57 9.15 7.09
N GLN A 103 -1.44 8.14 7.19
CA GLN A 103 -1.06 6.80 7.65
C GLN A 103 -0.37 5.96 6.56
N LEU A 104 -0.35 6.40 5.30
CA LEU A 104 0.20 5.62 4.18
C LEU A 104 1.67 5.24 4.40
N ALA A 105 2.48 6.16 4.91
CA ALA A 105 3.91 5.89 5.12
C ALA A 105 4.14 4.74 6.10
N ALA A 106 3.37 4.71 7.19
CA ALA A 106 3.42 3.65 8.18
C ALA A 106 2.90 2.31 7.60
N ARG A 107 1.78 2.34 6.88
CA ARG A 107 1.18 1.16 6.21
C ARG A 107 2.15 0.51 5.21
N LEU A 108 2.96 1.33 4.53
CA LEU A 108 3.89 0.90 3.50
C LEU A 108 5.33 0.73 4.01
N GLN A 109 5.58 0.85 5.33
CA GLN A 109 6.93 0.80 5.93
C GLN A 109 7.60 -0.58 5.81
N GLN A 110 6.85 -1.63 5.51
CA GLN A 110 7.43 -2.95 5.27
C GLN A 110 8.36 -2.96 4.05
N PHE A 111 8.17 -2.06 3.08
CA PHE A 111 9.02 -2.00 1.89
C PHE A 111 10.49 -1.64 2.23
N PRO A 112 10.79 -0.47 2.86
CA PRO A 112 12.13 -0.15 3.35
C PRO A 112 12.80 -1.27 4.15
N ARG A 113 12.04 -1.89 5.07
CA ARG A 113 12.55 -2.98 5.93
C ARG A 113 12.94 -4.22 5.14
N ARG A 114 12.16 -4.58 4.10
CA ARG A 114 12.48 -5.70 3.22
C ARG A 114 13.70 -5.41 2.34
N VAL A 115 13.85 -4.17 1.87
CA VAL A 115 15.04 -3.75 1.13
C VAL A 115 16.29 -3.93 1.98
N TRP A 116 16.28 -3.38 3.20
CA TRP A 116 17.38 -3.55 4.16
C TRP A 116 17.70 -5.02 4.42
N ALA A 117 16.69 -5.81 4.80
CA ALA A 117 16.87 -7.22 5.14
C ALA A 117 17.48 -8.02 3.98
N ARG A 118 16.94 -7.85 2.77
CA ARG A 118 17.40 -8.57 1.58
C ARG A 118 18.83 -8.20 1.20
N ILE A 119 19.18 -6.92 1.27
CA ILE A 119 20.53 -6.45 1.00
C ILE A 119 21.53 -7.01 2.03
N ARG A 120 21.21 -6.90 3.33
CA ARG A 120 22.09 -7.39 4.41
C ARG A 120 22.29 -8.90 4.37
N GLU A 121 21.22 -9.65 4.11
CA GLU A 121 21.30 -11.10 3.93
C GLU A 121 22.16 -11.48 2.72
N THR A 122 21.94 -10.83 1.58
CA THR A 122 22.72 -11.08 0.35
C THR A 122 24.21 -10.80 0.55
N TRP A 123 24.57 -9.77 1.30
CA TRP A 123 25.95 -9.46 1.63
C TRP A 123 26.56 -10.52 2.56
N ARG A 124 25.91 -10.80 3.69
CA ARG A 124 26.39 -11.77 4.69
C ARG A 124 26.59 -13.16 4.09
N ASP A 125 25.60 -13.65 3.36
CA ASP A 125 25.64 -14.98 2.76
C ASP A 125 26.71 -15.07 1.67
N GLY A 126 26.94 -13.95 0.97
CA GLY A 126 28.01 -13.81 -0.01
C GLY A 126 29.41 -13.96 0.59
N ILE A 127 29.67 -13.25 1.69
CA ILE A 127 30.92 -13.36 2.45
C ILE A 127 31.12 -14.79 2.96
N ALA A 128 30.06 -15.41 3.51
CA ALA A 128 30.13 -16.79 3.99
C ALA A 128 30.47 -17.81 2.89
N ARG A 129 30.17 -17.50 1.63
CA ARG A 129 30.51 -18.32 0.45
C ARG A 129 31.86 -17.96 -0.18
N GLY A 130 32.59 -16.99 0.36
CA GLY A 130 33.87 -16.53 -0.19
C GLY A 130 33.74 -15.78 -1.51
N GLU A 131 32.58 -15.17 -1.80
CA GLU A 131 32.41 -14.33 -2.98
C GLU A 131 33.30 -13.07 -2.90
N SER A 132 33.79 -12.59 -4.04
CA SER A 132 34.61 -11.37 -4.05
C SER A 132 33.76 -10.14 -3.68
N PRO A 133 34.32 -9.17 -2.94
CA PRO A 133 33.57 -7.98 -2.55
C PRO A 133 33.00 -7.18 -3.75
N ALA A 134 33.73 -7.13 -4.86
CA ALA A 134 33.26 -6.50 -6.09
C ALA A 134 32.01 -7.18 -6.66
N ALA A 135 31.97 -8.52 -6.68
CA ALA A 135 30.80 -9.27 -7.11
C ALA A 135 29.60 -9.01 -6.18
N LEU A 136 29.84 -8.98 -4.86
CA LEU A 136 28.79 -8.71 -3.87
C LEU A 136 28.22 -7.29 -3.99
N ARG A 137 29.06 -6.28 -4.18
CA ARG A 137 28.60 -4.91 -4.43
C ARG A 137 27.72 -4.86 -5.67
N GLY A 138 28.13 -5.52 -6.76
CA GLY A 138 27.30 -5.63 -7.97
C GLY A 138 25.92 -6.20 -7.67
N ARG A 139 25.83 -7.37 -7.01
CA ARG A 139 24.53 -7.98 -6.68
C ARG A 139 23.67 -7.12 -5.75
N VAL A 140 24.28 -6.50 -4.73
CA VAL A 140 23.55 -5.62 -3.81
C VAL A 140 23.06 -4.36 -4.52
N ALA A 141 23.85 -3.81 -5.45
CA ALA A 141 23.46 -2.67 -6.28
C ALA A 141 22.27 -3.00 -7.19
N GLU A 142 22.19 -4.22 -7.73
CA GLU A 142 21.01 -4.71 -8.47
C GLU A 142 19.76 -4.79 -7.58
N LEU A 143 19.90 -5.15 -6.30
CA LEU A 143 18.77 -5.15 -5.35
C LEU A 143 18.26 -3.74 -5.01
N ALA A 144 19.07 -2.71 -5.25
CA ALA A 144 18.71 -1.30 -5.13
C ALA A 144 18.19 -0.71 -6.46
N THR A 145 17.70 -1.55 -7.37
CA THR A 145 16.99 -1.17 -8.60
C THR A 145 15.53 -1.59 -8.53
N LEU A 146 14.63 -0.95 -9.29
CA LEU A 146 13.18 -1.19 -9.18
C LEU A 146 12.77 -2.58 -9.70
N GLU A 147 13.53 -3.11 -10.65
CA GLU A 147 13.30 -4.37 -11.37
C GLU A 147 13.10 -5.55 -10.40
N GLY A 148 13.87 -5.60 -9.31
CA GLY A 148 13.75 -6.62 -8.27
C GLY A 148 12.50 -6.53 -7.39
N TRP A 149 11.67 -5.49 -7.56
CA TRP A 149 10.58 -5.12 -6.67
C TRP A 149 9.22 -4.93 -7.35
N ASP A 150 9.07 -5.34 -8.61
CA ASP A 150 7.80 -5.22 -9.35
C ASP A 150 6.60 -5.88 -8.64
N GLY A 151 6.81 -7.03 -8.02
CA GLY A 151 5.78 -7.70 -7.23
C GLY A 151 5.36 -6.89 -6.00
N ALA A 152 6.30 -6.17 -5.36
CA ALA A 152 6.01 -5.28 -4.24
C ALA A 152 5.24 -4.05 -4.71
N ALA A 153 5.69 -3.39 -5.79
CA ALA A 153 5.00 -2.25 -6.39
C ALA A 153 3.55 -2.60 -6.76
N THR A 154 3.34 -3.76 -7.38
CA THR A 154 2.02 -4.27 -7.76
C THR A 154 1.14 -4.53 -6.54
N THR A 155 1.67 -5.21 -5.52
CA THR A 155 0.93 -5.55 -4.30
C THR A 155 0.54 -4.29 -3.53
N MET A 156 1.46 -3.33 -3.38
CA MET A 156 1.19 -2.04 -2.73
C MET A 156 0.09 -1.28 -3.48
N THR A 157 0.21 -1.17 -4.80
CA THR A 157 -0.79 -0.50 -5.64
C THR A 157 -2.17 -1.12 -5.46
N ARG A 158 -2.31 -2.43 -5.62
CA ARG A 158 -3.60 -3.13 -5.54
C ARG A 158 -4.25 -3.00 -4.17
N THR A 159 -3.44 -3.15 -3.12
CA THR A 159 -3.91 -3.06 -1.73
C THR A 159 -4.42 -1.66 -1.43
N GLU A 160 -3.65 -0.64 -1.81
CA GLU A 160 -4.00 0.75 -1.53
C GLU A 160 -5.14 1.29 -2.40
N VAL A 161 -5.26 0.85 -3.66
CA VAL A 161 -6.43 1.19 -4.50
C VAL A 161 -7.72 0.68 -3.87
N ILE A 162 -7.72 -0.56 -3.38
CA ILE A 162 -8.92 -1.16 -2.79
C ILE A 162 -9.27 -0.51 -1.46
N GLY A 163 -8.27 -0.20 -0.64
CA GLY A 163 -8.44 0.61 0.57
C GLY A 163 -9.03 1.99 0.25
N ALA A 164 -8.47 2.71 -0.71
CA ALA A 164 -8.95 4.05 -1.11
C ALA A 164 -10.39 4.03 -1.64
N LEU A 165 -10.73 3.07 -2.49
CA LEU A 165 -12.06 2.98 -3.09
C LEU A 165 -13.13 2.68 -2.04
N ASN A 166 -12.92 1.65 -1.21
CA ASN A 166 -13.90 1.27 -0.20
C ASN A 166 -13.93 2.27 0.97
N GLY A 167 -12.78 2.82 1.38
CA GLY A 167 -12.70 3.89 2.38
C GLY A 167 -13.43 5.15 1.92
N GLY A 168 -13.25 5.57 0.67
CA GLY A 168 -13.95 6.73 0.10
C GLY A 168 -15.46 6.55 0.08
N SER A 169 -15.94 5.39 -0.36
CA SER A 169 -17.38 5.08 -0.35
C SER A 169 -17.94 4.96 1.07
N MET A 170 -17.23 4.30 1.99
CA MET A 170 -17.63 4.22 3.39
C MET A 170 -17.72 5.60 4.02
N GLY A 171 -16.74 6.47 3.74
CA GLY A 171 -16.70 7.82 4.25
C GLY A 171 -17.88 8.65 3.78
N ALA A 172 -18.16 8.62 2.48
CA ALA A 172 -19.32 9.30 1.91
C ALA A 172 -20.64 8.84 2.54
N ALA A 173 -20.83 7.53 2.74
CA ALA A 173 -22.04 7.01 3.36
C ALA A 173 -22.21 7.45 4.83
N LEU A 174 -21.11 7.53 5.60
CA LEU A 174 -21.16 8.04 6.99
C LEU A 174 -21.60 9.51 7.05
N ASP A 175 -21.08 10.31 6.13
CA ASP A 175 -21.39 11.74 6.07
C ASP A 175 -22.84 11.94 5.59
N GLU A 176 -23.30 11.16 4.60
CA GLU A 176 -24.68 11.14 4.13
C GLU A 176 -25.68 10.71 5.22
N GLN A 177 -25.37 9.67 5.98
CA GLN A 177 -26.18 9.25 7.13
C GLN A 177 -26.28 10.38 8.17
N THR A 178 -25.17 11.06 8.44
CA THR A 178 -25.13 12.18 9.40
C THR A 178 -25.97 13.36 8.88
N ARG A 179 -25.83 13.71 7.60
CA ARG A 179 -26.53 14.83 6.96
C ARG A 179 -28.05 14.60 6.86
N THR A 180 -28.46 13.40 6.47
CA THR A 180 -29.87 13.06 6.23
C THR A 180 -30.60 12.52 7.45
N ARG A 181 -29.85 12.10 8.48
CA ARG A 181 -30.35 11.34 9.65
C ARG A 181 -31.10 10.05 9.27
N ARG A 182 -30.90 9.54 8.06
CA ARG A 182 -31.46 8.26 7.62
C ARG A 182 -30.43 7.17 7.90
N PRO A 183 -30.82 6.03 8.48
CA PRO A 183 -29.90 4.92 8.71
C PRO A 183 -29.48 4.30 7.37
N TRP A 184 -28.19 3.96 7.25
CA TRP A 184 -27.61 3.24 6.12
C TRP A 184 -27.01 1.92 6.61
N VAL A 185 -26.95 0.96 5.70
CA VAL A 185 -26.25 -0.31 5.87
C VAL A 185 -25.18 -0.46 4.80
N LYS A 186 -24.20 -1.29 5.13
CA LYS A 186 -23.13 -1.74 4.25
C LYS A 186 -23.18 -3.25 4.13
N THR A 187 -22.97 -3.77 2.93
CA THR A 187 -22.87 -5.20 2.67
C THR A 187 -21.50 -5.53 2.11
N TRP A 188 -20.87 -6.57 2.64
CA TRP A 188 -19.59 -7.06 2.13
C TRP A 188 -19.80 -7.89 0.86
N LEU A 189 -19.12 -7.52 -0.22
CA LEU A 189 -19.16 -8.23 -1.49
C LEU A 189 -17.81 -8.83 -1.84
N ALA A 190 -17.67 -10.13 -1.62
CA ALA A 190 -16.52 -10.89 -2.03
C ALA A 190 -16.48 -11.01 -3.57
N THR A 191 -15.27 -11.12 -4.13
CA THR A 191 -15.16 -11.57 -5.52
C THR A 191 -15.39 -13.08 -5.56
N ALA A 192 -16.40 -13.52 -6.31
CA ALA A 192 -16.73 -14.94 -6.48
C ALA A 192 -15.72 -15.65 -7.41
N ASP A 193 -14.53 -15.95 -6.90
CA ASP A 193 -13.55 -16.81 -7.55
C ASP A 193 -12.67 -17.55 -6.52
N GLU A 194 -11.82 -18.44 -7.02
CA GLU A 194 -10.94 -19.30 -6.21
C GLU A 194 -9.84 -18.53 -5.46
N ARG A 195 -9.48 -17.32 -5.93
CA ARG A 195 -8.40 -16.51 -5.36
C ARG A 195 -8.84 -15.71 -4.13
N THR A 196 -10.15 -15.55 -3.93
CA THR A 196 -10.67 -14.91 -2.71
C THR A 196 -10.41 -15.82 -1.51
N ARG A 197 -9.91 -15.28 -0.40
CA ARG A 197 -9.61 -16.07 0.81
C ARG A 197 -10.89 -16.61 1.44
N ALA A 198 -10.81 -17.72 2.17
CA ALA A 198 -11.97 -18.38 2.75
C ALA A 198 -12.75 -17.46 3.72
N GLU A 199 -12.02 -16.70 4.53
CA GLU A 199 -12.56 -15.73 5.49
C GLU A 199 -13.30 -14.60 4.77
N HIS A 200 -12.80 -14.16 3.62
CA HIS A 200 -13.45 -13.12 2.81
C HIS A 200 -14.71 -13.64 2.11
N ARG A 201 -14.73 -14.91 1.70
CA ARG A 201 -15.94 -15.57 1.15
C ARG A 201 -16.98 -15.79 2.24
N ALA A 202 -16.56 -16.17 3.45
CA ALA A 202 -17.46 -16.32 4.59
C ALA A 202 -18.08 -14.98 5.01
N ALA A 203 -17.40 -13.86 4.75
CA ALA A 203 -17.94 -12.53 4.96
C ALA A 203 -18.90 -12.06 3.86
N ASP A 204 -18.97 -12.74 2.72
CA ASP A 204 -19.84 -12.37 1.60
C ASP A 204 -21.31 -12.29 2.03
N GLY A 205 -21.98 -11.20 1.68
CA GLY A 205 -23.37 -10.96 2.01
C GLY A 205 -23.62 -10.55 3.46
N GLN A 206 -22.61 -10.46 4.34
CA GLN A 206 -22.80 -9.85 5.66
C GLN A 206 -23.33 -8.42 5.49
N VAL A 207 -24.45 -8.11 6.14
CA VAL A 207 -25.04 -6.77 6.20
C VAL A 207 -24.82 -6.20 7.59
N GLN A 208 -24.28 -4.99 7.67
CA GLN A 208 -24.01 -4.31 8.94
C GLN A 208 -24.47 -2.86 8.88
N PRO A 209 -24.94 -2.27 10.00
CA PRO A 209 -25.00 -0.82 10.14
C PRO A 209 -23.65 -0.17 9.81
N LEU A 210 -23.65 1.08 9.34
CA LEU A 210 -22.39 1.75 8.94
C LEU A 210 -21.34 1.79 10.06
N ASN A 211 -21.74 1.94 11.33
CA ASN A 211 -20.84 2.01 12.48
C ASN A 211 -20.42 0.64 13.04
N SER A 212 -21.00 -0.46 12.56
CA SER A 212 -20.66 -1.82 12.98
C SER A 212 -19.57 -2.42 12.10
N LEU A 213 -18.74 -3.31 12.65
CA LEU A 213 -17.66 -3.99 11.91
C LEU A 213 -18.15 -5.31 11.29
N PHE A 214 -17.59 -5.67 10.14
CA PHE A 214 -17.73 -7.02 9.57
C PHE A 214 -16.86 -8.02 10.32
N GLU A 215 -17.26 -9.28 10.30
CA GLU A 215 -16.46 -10.41 10.80
C GLU A 215 -15.75 -11.08 9.63
N VAL A 216 -14.42 -10.98 9.58
CA VAL A 216 -13.59 -11.52 8.50
C VAL A 216 -12.52 -12.43 9.12
N GLY A 217 -12.91 -13.65 9.47
CA GLY A 217 -12.04 -14.56 10.23
C GLY A 217 -11.68 -13.97 11.61
N PRO A 218 -10.38 -13.84 11.95
CA PRO A 218 -9.95 -13.24 13.22
C PRO A 218 -10.00 -11.69 13.23
N ASP A 219 -10.24 -11.08 12.06
CA ASP A 219 -10.28 -9.63 11.89
C ASP A 219 -11.71 -9.09 12.03
N ARG A 220 -11.81 -7.86 12.57
CA ARG A 220 -13.03 -7.05 12.54
C ARG A 220 -12.75 -5.81 11.72
N LEU A 221 -13.39 -5.69 10.56
CA LEU A 221 -13.04 -4.70 9.54
C LEU A 221 -14.21 -3.76 9.25
N GLN A 222 -13.91 -2.48 9.04
CA GLN A 222 -14.90 -1.49 8.65
C GLN A 222 -15.31 -1.70 7.18
N PHE A 223 -14.37 -2.09 6.32
CA PHE A 223 -14.58 -2.29 4.89
C PHE A 223 -13.48 -3.18 4.27
N PRO A 224 -13.66 -3.69 3.03
CA PRO A 224 -12.60 -4.41 2.35
C PRO A 224 -11.36 -3.56 2.06
N GLY A 225 -10.21 -4.00 2.54
CA GLY A 225 -8.97 -3.23 2.45
C GLY A 225 -8.79 -2.23 3.60
N ASP A 226 -9.59 -2.33 4.68
CA ASP A 226 -9.41 -1.52 5.89
C ASP A 226 -8.03 -1.78 6.52
N PRO A 227 -7.16 -0.75 6.61
CA PRO A 227 -5.81 -0.90 7.13
C PRO A 227 -5.75 -1.26 8.63
N ARG A 228 -6.88 -1.26 9.34
CA ARG A 228 -6.97 -1.72 10.73
C ARG A 228 -6.92 -3.24 10.90
N ALA A 229 -6.85 -4.00 9.81
CA ALA A 229 -6.64 -5.44 9.86
C ALA A 229 -5.39 -5.78 10.70
N ARG A 230 -5.47 -6.84 11.51
CA ARG A 230 -4.39 -7.33 12.37
C ARG A 230 -3.18 -7.77 11.54
N SER A 231 -3.42 -8.28 10.34
CA SER A 231 -2.40 -8.75 9.42
C SER A 231 -2.53 -8.09 8.05
N PHE A 232 -1.40 -7.63 7.51
CA PHE A 232 -1.33 -7.17 6.12
C PHE A 232 -1.82 -8.25 5.15
N GLY A 233 -1.59 -9.54 5.46
CA GLY A 233 -2.02 -10.66 4.62
C GLY A 233 -3.54 -10.72 4.39
N THR A 234 -4.35 -10.25 5.34
CA THR A 234 -5.82 -10.18 5.22
C THR A 234 -6.21 -9.23 4.08
N ILE A 235 -5.59 -8.04 4.05
CA ILE A 235 -5.96 -6.97 3.11
C ILE A 235 -5.13 -6.94 1.82
N ALA A 236 -3.97 -7.60 1.81
CA ALA A 236 -3.08 -7.62 0.66
C ALA A 236 -3.76 -8.21 -0.58
N ASN A 237 -3.70 -7.48 -1.70
CA ASN A 237 -4.31 -7.87 -2.98
C ASN A 237 -5.81 -8.24 -2.86
N CYS A 238 -6.52 -7.69 -1.86
CA CYS A 238 -7.96 -7.88 -1.72
C CYS A 238 -8.68 -7.40 -3.00
N ARG A 239 -9.78 -8.04 -3.38
CA ARG A 239 -10.63 -7.65 -4.52
C ARG A 239 -12.11 -7.58 -4.15
N CYS A 240 -12.39 -7.51 -2.85
CA CYS A 240 -13.76 -7.39 -2.35
C CYS A 240 -14.16 -5.91 -2.37
N SER A 241 -15.46 -5.64 -2.36
CA SER A 241 -16.02 -4.29 -2.37
C SER A 241 -17.19 -4.16 -1.40
N LEU A 242 -17.68 -2.94 -1.23
CA LEU A 242 -18.94 -2.68 -0.54
C LEU A 242 -20.09 -2.49 -1.53
N THR A 243 -21.29 -2.85 -1.09
CA THR A 243 -22.51 -2.13 -1.45
C THR A 243 -23.02 -1.35 -0.25
N LEU A 244 -23.60 -0.20 -0.52
CA LEU A 244 -24.11 0.76 0.46
C LEU A 244 -25.54 1.10 0.07
N GLY A 245 -26.41 1.26 1.06
CA GLY A 245 -27.77 1.69 0.82
C GLY A 245 -28.50 2.07 2.11
N PRO A 246 -29.71 2.62 2.01
CA PRO A 246 -30.57 2.84 3.16
C PRO A 246 -30.79 1.53 3.91
N ALA A 247 -30.89 1.60 5.24
CA ALA A 247 -31.34 0.46 6.02
C ALA A 247 -32.77 0.08 5.59
N PRO A 248 -33.09 -1.23 5.53
CA PRO A 248 -34.47 -1.65 5.32
C PRO A 248 -35.35 -1.10 6.45
N GLU A 249 -36.59 -0.73 6.10
CA GLU A 249 -37.63 -0.28 7.03
C GLU A 249 -38.03 -1.37 8.04
#